data_AF-Q7KN66-F1
#
_entry.id   AF-Q7KN66-F1
#
_cell.length_a   1.000
_cell.length_b   1.000
_cell.length_c   1.000
_cell.angle_alpha   90.00
_cell.angle_beta   90.00
_cell.angle_gamma   90.00
#
_symmetry.space_group_name_H-M   'P 1'
#
loop_
_entity.id
_entity.type
_entity.pdbx_description
1 polymer ?
#
loop_
_entity_poly.entity_id
_entity_poly.type
_entity_poly.pdbx_seq_one_letter_code
_entity_poly.pdbx_strand_id
1 'polypeptide(L)'
;MAAVVLPQLLAKTDTIDINCRHGCVLAMGEITLTLRKLEEKSDPQVVYLSNQRVAELNELIITFLDKNFYRGMSGDLMKSCTSSYIKNCSLAKLQATPECLVSWQKVIDSCLITKSNAIRDGAVEAFGELCTTYYCSDSRHGENEAIINTYLTGADNDLEEHIRMGYIAALGVLPSFMIRCHLQAILDSLVKHSLTPLQAVLVGEMGDRENIQAYRWSEARTQSVLALTKLVKTVGYGGGIDSFAEPKNFNKVIECLLRALQEYTLDNRGDIGAWVREAAMSSLYEIVTTCPPDLLAPEQVHEIVVGFMQQAVEKIDRTRGLGGRLCCQLIHHQPRIPYIREHSKLLEIFPADADSVLWLFADHTFPLFCELLSLPDYSKRVLLGLSASIGQLTESLIKYASSALFHFLRSNPETVPRLCSEVVQIFEEHLLNERVTYPLLSFLDILIGSGTVESVLHDEANPFAEDIFRLLNLEVKGYKKLYKTATSISAFCQLLQVPRLSKRILSKLSVFLGLQHVHVRKTAATKLYEALALHGDVTEVPEENMDEILTLLSETDWTQPLVEVRPLRNQLCQLMDIKPPVSGAAAAAALQQASADK
;
A
#
# COMPACT_ATOMS: atom_id res chain seq x y z
N MET A 1 51.15 -0.03 -4.36
CA MET A 1 49.93 -0.80 -4.01
C MET A 1 49.95 -2.21 -4.61
N ALA A 2 49.94 -2.37 -5.94
CA ALA A 2 49.86 -3.70 -6.58
C ALA A 2 51.01 -4.66 -6.24
N ALA A 3 52.26 -4.19 -6.26
CA ALA A 3 53.43 -5.06 -6.05
C ALA A 3 53.69 -5.46 -4.58
N VAL A 4 53.24 -4.65 -3.62
CA VAL A 4 53.58 -4.81 -2.19
C VAL A 4 52.36 -5.09 -1.33
N VAL A 5 51.27 -4.34 -1.53
CA VAL A 5 50.10 -4.40 -0.64
C VAL A 5 49.17 -5.55 -1.02
N LEU A 6 48.81 -5.72 -2.30
CA LEU A 6 47.95 -6.83 -2.74
C LEU A 6 48.48 -8.21 -2.30
N PRO A 7 49.76 -8.58 -2.50
CA PRO A 7 50.24 -9.87 -2.02
C PRO A 7 50.19 -10.03 -0.49
N GLN A 8 50.37 -8.95 0.29
CA GLN A 8 50.19 -9.01 1.75
C GLN A 8 48.74 -9.22 2.14
N LEU A 9 47.79 -8.59 1.42
CA LEU A 9 46.36 -8.79 1.64
C LEU A 9 45.93 -10.23 1.29
N LEU A 10 46.39 -10.75 0.14
CA LEU A 10 46.16 -12.14 -0.26
C LEU A 10 46.71 -13.13 0.76
N ALA A 11 47.93 -12.92 1.27
CA ALA A 11 48.47 -13.78 2.33
C ALA A 11 47.61 -13.74 3.62
N LYS A 12 46.98 -12.60 3.91
CA LYS A 12 46.10 -12.43 5.06
C LYS A 12 44.71 -13.02 4.85
N THR A 13 44.30 -13.44 3.65
CA THR A 13 42.99 -14.10 3.47
C THR A 13 42.94 -15.52 4.02
N ASP A 14 44.09 -16.12 4.34
CA ASP A 14 44.19 -17.46 4.93
C ASP A 14 44.19 -17.47 6.47
N THR A 15 44.10 -16.31 7.12
CA THR A 15 44.02 -16.22 8.58
C THR A 15 42.69 -16.78 9.12
N ILE A 16 42.72 -17.27 10.36
CA ILE A 16 41.52 -17.68 11.09
C ILE A 16 40.63 -16.48 11.46
N ASP A 17 41.21 -15.29 11.62
CA ASP A 17 40.51 -14.06 11.97
C ASP A 17 39.60 -13.60 10.82
N ILE A 18 38.29 -13.73 11.02
CA ILE A 18 37.30 -13.33 10.03
C ILE A 18 37.30 -11.84 9.74
N ASN A 19 37.54 -10.97 10.73
CA ASN A 19 37.51 -9.53 10.52
C ASN A 19 38.68 -9.10 9.63
N CYS A 20 39.84 -9.73 9.84
CA CYS A 20 41.00 -9.56 8.98
C CYS A 20 40.71 -10.02 7.55
N ARG A 21 40.13 -11.22 7.35
CA ARG A 21 39.73 -11.71 6.02
C ARG A 21 38.74 -10.78 5.34
N HIS A 22 37.67 -10.42 6.04
CA HIS A 22 36.64 -9.50 5.57
C HIS A 22 37.23 -8.17 5.09
N GLY A 23 38.06 -7.53 5.92
CA GLY A 23 38.72 -6.28 5.57
C GLY A 23 39.69 -6.40 4.39
N CYS A 24 40.42 -7.52 4.29
CA CYS A 24 41.32 -7.77 3.15
C CYS A 24 40.55 -7.88 1.84
N VAL A 25 39.42 -8.58 1.81
CA VAL A 25 38.60 -8.75 0.60
C VAL A 25 38.04 -7.41 0.12
N LEU A 26 37.50 -6.60 1.04
CA LEU A 26 37.03 -5.24 0.72
C LEU A 26 38.17 -4.39 0.14
N ALA A 27 39.31 -4.37 0.82
CA ALA A 27 40.47 -3.58 0.39
C ALA A 27 40.98 -4.02 -0.99
N MET A 28 41.03 -5.32 -1.28
CA MET A 28 41.46 -5.82 -2.59
C MET A 28 40.52 -5.37 -3.72
N GLY A 29 39.20 -5.38 -3.50
CA GLY A 29 38.24 -4.88 -4.49
C GLY A 29 38.45 -3.39 -4.80
N GLU A 30 38.52 -2.56 -3.76
CA GLU A 30 38.76 -1.11 -3.89
C GLU A 30 40.10 -0.77 -4.55
N ILE A 31 41.16 -1.47 -4.15
CA ILE A 31 42.50 -1.30 -4.74
C ILE A 31 42.45 -1.68 -6.23
N THR A 32 41.81 -2.79 -6.58
CA THR A 32 41.71 -3.24 -7.98
C THR A 32 41.00 -2.20 -8.84
N LEU A 33 39.85 -1.71 -8.39
CA LEU A 33 39.08 -0.68 -9.08
C LEU A 33 39.87 0.63 -9.22
N THR A 34 40.51 1.09 -8.15
CA THR A 34 41.27 2.33 -8.15
C THR A 34 42.49 2.24 -9.07
N LEU A 35 43.22 1.13 -9.03
CA LEU A 35 44.36 0.90 -9.92
C LEU A 35 43.91 0.93 -11.38
N ARG A 36 42.84 0.22 -11.73
CA ARG A 36 42.30 0.25 -13.10
C ARG A 36 41.96 1.67 -13.56
N LYS A 37 41.26 2.44 -12.72
CA LYS A 37 40.92 3.85 -13.03
C LYS A 37 42.17 4.71 -13.24
N LEU A 38 43.28 4.42 -12.59
CA LEU A 38 44.56 5.11 -12.81
C LEU A 38 45.22 4.67 -14.12
N GLU A 39 45.19 3.38 -14.45
CA GLU A 39 45.69 2.85 -15.73
C GLU A 39 44.98 3.51 -16.92
N GLU A 40 43.64 3.62 -16.85
CA GLU A 40 42.81 4.23 -17.90
C GLU A 40 43.04 5.74 -18.08
N LYS A 41 43.52 6.42 -17.04
CA LYS A 41 43.82 7.86 -17.07
C LYS A 41 45.28 8.18 -17.41
N SER A 42 46.15 7.18 -17.45
CA SER A 42 47.59 7.39 -17.65
C SER A 42 47.92 7.48 -19.14
N ASP A 43 48.65 8.52 -19.53
CA ASP A 43 49.24 8.69 -20.85
C ASP A 43 50.75 9.00 -20.70
N PRO A 44 51.67 8.11 -21.11
CA PRO A 44 51.42 6.84 -21.81
C PRO A 44 50.77 5.79 -20.91
N GLN A 45 50.15 4.78 -21.52
CA GLN A 45 49.44 3.72 -20.81
C GLN A 45 50.38 2.97 -19.86
N VAL A 46 50.08 3.02 -18.56
CA VAL A 46 50.80 2.27 -17.52
C VAL A 46 49.92 1.12 -17.05
N VAL A 47 50.51 -0.08 -16.92
CA VAL A 47 49.86 -1.24 -16.32
C VAL A 47 50.38 -1.42 -14.90
N TYR A 48 49.52 -1.22 -13.92
CA TYR A 48 49.83 -1.39 -12.51
C TYR A 48 49.52 -2.81 -12.01
N LEU A 49 48.52 -3.47 -12.60
CA LEU A 49 48.11 -4.82 -12.22
C LEU A 49 48.80 -5.88 -13.11
N SER A 50 49.72 -6.65 -12.55
CA SER A 50 50.42 -7.70 -13.30
C SER A 50 49.54 -8.93 -13.54
N ASN A 51 49.85 -9.71 -14.57
CA ASN A 51 49.15 -10.97 -14.88
C ASN A 51 49.13 -11.95 -13.70
N GLN A 52 50.21 -11.99 -12.90
CA GLN A 52 50.25 -12.79 -11.68
C GLN A 52 49.19 -12.33 -10.66
N ARG A 53 49.06 -11.01 -10.44
CA ARG A 53 48.05 -10.47 -9.52
C ARG A 53 46.64 -10.74 -10.03
N VAL A 54 46.41 -10.63 -11.34
CA VAL A 54 45.12 -10.98 -11.96
C VAL A 54 44.78 -12.45 -11.70
N ALA A 55 45.73 -13.38 -11.90
CA ALA A 55 45.50 -14.80 -11.64
C ALA A 55 45.15 -15.08 -10.17
N GLU A 56 45.89 -14.49 -9.22
CA GLU A 56 45.61 -14.64 -7.79
C GLU A 56 44.24 -14.07 -7.39
N LEU A 57 43.82 -12.95 -7.98
CA LEU A 57 42.50 -12.36 -7.78
C LEU A 57 41.37 -13.24 -8.35
N ASN A 58 41.63 -13.98 -9.44
CA ASN A 58 40.68 -14.94 -10.01
C ASN A 58 40.44 -16.13 -9.07
N GLU A 59 41.49 -16.66 -8.44
CA GLU A 59 41.45 -17.84 -7.56
C GLU A 59 40.87 -17.58 -6.17
N LEU A 60 40.73 -16.31 -5.78
CA LEU A 60 40.34 -15.92 -4.42
C LEU A 60 39.00 -16.54 -3.98
N ILE A 61 37.95 -16.37 -4.78
CA ILE A 61 36.60 -16.82 -4.42
C ILE A 61 36.45 -18.33 -4.57
N ILE A 62 37.15 -18.93 -5.54
CA ILE A 62 37.25 -20.39 -5.71
C ILE A 62 37.80 -21.00 -4.41
N THR A 63 38.92 -20.47 -3.91
CA THR A 63 39.55 -20.91 -2.67
C THR A 63 38.59 -20.80 -1.47
N PHE A 64 37.80 -19.72 -1.39
CA PHE A 64 36.85 -19.54 -0.29
C PHE A 64 35.67 -20.51 -0.33
N LEU A 65 35.21 -20.86 -1.54
CA LEU A 65 34.18 -21.88 -1.72
C LEU A 65 34.69 -23.25 -1.27
N ASP A 66 35.91 -23.63 -1.68
CA ASP A 66 36.53 -24.90 -1.31
C ASP A 66 36.75 -25.02 0.20
N LYS A 67 37.16 -23.92 0.84
CA LYS A 67 37.33 -23.83 2.30
C LYS A 67 36.01 -23.63 3.06
N ASN A 68 34.86 -23.60 2.38
CA ASN A 68 33.52 -23.45 2.96
C ASN A 68 33.34 -22.19 3.84
N PHE A 69 34.01 -21.08 3.49
CA PHE A 69 34.01 -19.85 4.30
C PHE A 69 32.66 -19.11 4.34
N TYR A 70 31.71 -19.49 3.48
CA TYR A 70 30.36 -18.90 3.44
C TYR A 70 29.33 -19.60 4.34
N ARG A 71 29.74 -20.59 5.14
CA ARG A 71 28.84 -21.32 6.06
C ARG A 71 28.81 -20.68 7.45
N GLY A 72 27.66 -20.83 8.13
CA GLY A 72 27.44 -20.36 9.51
C GLY A 72 27.36 -18.84 9.63
N MET A 73 27.31 -18.33 10.87
CA MET A 73 27.21 -16.88 11.15
C MET A 73 28.39 -16.08 10.60
N SER A 74 29.59 -16.67 10.57
CA SER A 74 30.76 -16.10 9.91
C SER A 74 30.59 -15.95 8.40
N GLY A 75 29.76 -16.77 7.77
CA GLY A 75 29.53 -16.72 6.33
C GLY A 75 28.91 -15.42 5.84
N ASP A 76 28.06 -14.79 6.66
CA ASP A 76 27.33 -13.58 6.27
C ASP A 76 28.23 -12.36 6.07
N LEU A 77 29.27 -12.20 6.91
CA LEU A 77 30.31 -11.19 6.69
C LEU A 77 31.05 -11.44 5.37
N MET A 78 31.44 -12.69 5.11
CA MET A 78 32.15 -13.05 3.88
C MET A 78 31.29 -12.84 2.64
N LYS A 79 29.98 -13.17 2.69
CA LYS A 79 29.03 -12.89 1.60
C LYS A 79 28.97 -11.40 1.25
N SER A 80 28.89 -10.54 2.28
CA SER A 80 28.84 -9.09 2.11
C SER A 80 30.10 -8.55 1.43
N CYS A 81 31.30 -8.87 1.96
CA CYS A 81 32.54 -8.37 1.36
C CYS A 81 32.83 -8.98 -0.01
N THR A 82 32.50 -10.25 -0.24
CA THR A 82 32.66 -10.88 -1.55
C THR A 82 31.75 -10.24 -2.60
N SER A 83 30.52 -9.86 -2.25
CA SER A 83 29.64 -9.14 -3.19
C SER A 83 30.24 -7.80 -3.60
N SER A 84 30.77 -7.03 -2.64
CA SER A 84 31.48 -5.77 -2.92
C SER A 84 32.74 -5.98 -3.77
N TYR A 85 33.51 -7.03 -3.49
CA TYR A 85 34.67 -7.41 -4.29
C TYR A 85 34.30 -7.72 -5.75
N ILE A 86 33.28 -8.57 -5.97
CA ILE A 86 32.81 -8.92 -7.31
C ILE A 86 32.36 -7.66 -8.06
N LYS A 87 31.54 -6.81 -7.43
CA LYS A 87 31.11 -5.52 -8.00
C LYS A 87 32.30 -4.68 -8.44
N ASN A 88 33.28 -4.47 -7.57
CA ASN A 88 34.45 -3.64 -7.85
C ASN A 88 35.34 -4.25 -8.95
N CYS A 89 35.52 -5.57 -8.97
CA CYS A 89 36.26 -6.26 -10.03
C CYS A 89 35.53 -6.20 -11.38
N SER A 90 34.20 -6.28 -11.41
CA SER A 90 33.38 -6.06 -12.61
C SER A 90 33.52 -4.63 -13.13
N LEU A 91 33.36 -3.62 -12.27
CA LEU A 91 33.58 -2.22 -12.63
C LEU A 91 35.01 -1.96 -13.13
N ALA A 92 36.00 -2.68 -12.60
CA ALA A 92 37.39 -2.62 -13.04
C ALA A 92 37.65 -3.37 -14.35
N LYS A 93 36.67 -4.09 -14.90
CA LYS A 93 36.82 -4.98 -16.07
C LYS A 93 38.04 -5.90 -15.94
N LEU A 94 38.23 -6.46 -14.75
CA LEU A 94 39.31 -7.41 -14.47
C LEU A 94 39.26 -8.55 -15.49
N GLN A 95 40.40 -9.02 -15.98
CA GLN A 95 40.42 -10.19 -16.87
C GLN A 95 40.04 -11.45 -16.07
N ALA A 96 38.75 -11.78 -16.08
CA ALA A 96 38.17 -12.90 -15.36
C ALA A 96 38.17 -14.18 -16.20
N THR A 97 38.56 -15.31 -15.62
CA THR A 97 38.48 -16.64 -16.26
C THR A 97 37.05 -17.21 -16.18
N PRO A 98 36.68 -18.17 -17.03
CA PRO A 98 35.38 -18.83 -16.95
C PRO A 98 35.10 -19.47 -15.58
N GLU A 99 36.10 -20.12 -14.97
CA GLU A 99 36.00 -20.72 -13.64
C GLU A 99 35.75 -19.68 -12.56
N CYS A 100 36.42 -18.53 -12.68
CA CYS A 100 36.24 -17.39 -11.80
C CYS A 100 34.79 -16.88 -11.87
N LEU A 101 34.24 -16.67 -13.07
CA LEU A 101 32.87 -16.21 -13.26
C LEU A 101 31.84 -17.19 -12.69
N VAL A 102 32.04 -18.50 -12.89
CA VAL A 102 31.18 -19.54 -12.27
C VAL A 102 31.24 -19.46 -10.74
N SER A 103 32.42 -19.23 -10.17
CA SER A 103 32.58 -19.08 -8.71
C SER A 103 31.87 -17.84 -8.18
N TRP A 104 31.95 -16.72 -8.90
CA TRP A 104 31.30 -15.45 -8.53
C TRP A 104 29.78 -15.57 -8.60
N GLN A 105 29.26 -16.18 -9.68
CA GLN A 105 27.83 -16.46 -9.83
C GLN A 105 27.29 -17.31 -8.67
N LYS A 106 27.99 -18.39 -8.31
CA LYS A 106 27.59 -19.27 -7.20
C LYS A 106 27.49 -18.54 -5.86
N VAL A 107 28.42 -17.62 -5.59
CA VAL A 107 28.36 -16.83 -4.36
C VAL A 107 27.21 -15.83 -4.42
N ILE A 108 27.01 -15.14 -5.55
CA ILE A 108 25.87 -14.23 -5.76
C ILE A 108 24.56 -14.96 -5.48
N ASP A 109 24.33 -16.11 -6.11
CA ASP A 109 23.09 -16.89 -5.93
C ASP A 109 22.84 -17.24 -4.46
N SER A 110 23.89 -17.60 -3.72
CA SER A 110 23.80 -17.88 -2.28
C SER A 110 23.51 -16.63 -1.43
N CYS A 111 23.90 -15.44 -1.91
CA CYS A 111 23.65 -14.18 -1.24
C CYS A 111 22.21 -13.68 -1.50
N LEU A 112 21.70 -13.85 -2.72
CA LEU A 112 20.34 -13.47 -3.11
C LEU A 112 19.27 -14.11 -2.22
N ILE A 113 19.48 -15.35 -1.78
CA ILE A 113 18.50 -16.09 -0.96
C ILE A 113 18.72 -15.93 0.56
N THR A 114 19.53 -14.97 1.00
CA THR A 114 19.83 -14.75 2.42
C THR A 114 18.76 -13.86 3.09
N LYS A 115 18.49 -14.08 4.39
CA LYS A 115 17.50 -13.27 5.15
C LYS A 115 17.94 -11.82 5.36
N SER A 116 19.24 -11.55 5.39
CA SER A 116 19.81 -10.21 5.52
C SER A 116 19.59 -9.36 4.26
N ASN A 117 18.84 -8.26 4.41
CA ASN A 117 18.59 -7.31 3.31
C ASN A 117 19.89 -6.74 2.76
N ALA A 118 20.82 -6.30 3.62
CA ALA A 118 22.09 -5.71 3.18
C ALA A 118 22.94 -6.66 2.31
N ILE A 119 22.91 -7.96 2.60
CA ILE A 119 23.63 -8.96 1.78
C ILE A 119 22.94 -9.16 0.43
N ARG A 120 21.60 -9.25 0.41
CA ARG A 120 20.85 -9.35 -0.85
C ARG A 120 21.07 -8.12 -1.72
N ASP A 121 20.96 -6.93 -1.16
CA ASP A 121 21.12 -5.67 -1.90
C ASP A 121 22.52 -5.57 -2.52
N GLY A 122 23.56 -5.86 -1.74
CA GLY A 122 24.94 -5.91 -2.24
C GLY A 122 25.15 -6.96 -3.34
N ALA A 123 24.51 -8.11 -3.24
CA ALA A 123 24.57 -9.16 -4.26
C ALA A 123 23.84 -8.78 -5.54
N VAL A 124 22.69 -8.12 -5.44
CA VAL A 124 21.93 -7.60 -6.59
C VAL A 124 22.76 -6.55 -7.34
N GLU A 125 23.39 -5.62 -6.63
CA GLU A 125 24.30 -4.64 -7.27
C GLU A 125 25.49 -5.32 -7.95
N ALA A 126 26.15 -6.26 -7.27
CA ALA A 126 27.27 -7.00 -7.83
C ALA A 126 26.88 -7.81 -9.07
N PHE A 127 25.68 -8.42 -9.05
CA PHE A 127 25.13 -9.19 -10.15
C PHE A 127 24.87 -8.33 -11.38
N GLY A 128 24.25 -7.16 -11.23
CA GLY A 128 24.01 -6.25 -12.34
C GLY A 128 25.31 -5.83 -13.06
N GLU A 129 26.36 -5.50 -12.29
CA GLU A 129 27.67 -5.16 -12.83
C GLU A 129 28.38 -6.35 -13.47
N LEU A 130 28.26 -7.54 -12.86
CA LEU A 130 28.79 -8.79 -13.40
C LEU A 130 28.20 -9.10 -14.78
N CYS A 131 26.86 -9.08 -14.88
CA CYS A 131 26.14 -9.32 -16.12
C CYS A 131 26.57 -8.33 -17.21
N THR A 132 26.54 -7.04 -16.87
CA THR A 132 26.89 -5.96 -17.82
C THR A 132 28.32 -6.11 -18.36
N THR A 133 29.25 -6.51 -17.50
CA THR A 133 30.68 -6.56 -17.85
C THR A 133 31.07 -7.83 -18.60
N TYR A 134 30.61 -9.00 -18.13
CA TYR A 134 31.16 -10.29 -18.59
C TYR A 134 30.17 -11.17 -19.36
N TYR A 135 28.87 -10.91 -19.27
CA TYR A 135 27.85 -11.77 -19.89
C TYR A 135 27.35 -11.26 -21.24
N CYS A 136 27.98 -10.23 -21.80
CA CYS A 136 27.62 -9.61 -23.06
C CYS A 136 28.06 -10.37 -24.33
N SER A 137 28.83 -11.47 -24.20
CA SER A 137 29.25 -12.27 -25.35
C SER A 137 28.10 -13.09 -25.94
N ASP A 138 27.92 -13.05 -27.26
CA ASP A 138 26.91 -13.84 -27.99
C ASP A 138 27.03 -15.35 -27.73
N SER A 139 28.26 -15.83 -27.49
CA SER A 139 28.52 -17.24 -27.18
C SER A 139 27.89 -17.72 -25.87
N ARG A 140 27.48 -16.80 -24.98
CA ARG A 140 26.93 -17.09 -23.65
C ARG A 140 25.40 -17.07 -23.60
N HIS A 141 24.73 -17.00 -24.75
CA HIS A 141 23.27 -16.87 -24.79
C HIS A 141 22.55 -17.98 -24.00
N GLY A 142 22.99 -19.22 -24.14
CA GLY A 142 22.40 -20.37 -23.43
C GLY A 142 22.62 -20.34 -21.92
N GLU A 143 23.81 -19.96 -21.44
CA GLU A 143 24.08 -19.80 -20.01
C GLU A 143 23.30 -18.63 -19.40
N ASN A 144 23.19 -17.53 -20.14
CA ASN A 144 22.40 -16.37 -19.74
C ASN A 144 20.91 -16.73 -19.61
N GLU A 145 20.37 -17.46 -20.57
CA GLU A 145 18.99 -17.98 -20.54
C GLU A 145 18.79 -18.93 -19.35
N ALA A 146 19.75 -19.80 -19.04
CA ALA A 146 19.67 -20.69 -17.88
C ALA A 146 19.62 -19.93 -16.55
N ILE A 147 20.37 -18.83 -16.41
CA ILE A 147 20.30 -17.94 -15.24
C ILE A 147 18.91 -17.31 -15.12
N ILE A 148 18.39 -16.75 -16.21
CA ILE A 148 17.06 -16.11 -16.23
C ILE A 148 15.97 -17.13 -15.84
N ASN A 149 15.98 -18.32 -16.42
CA ASN A 149 15.01 -19.38 -16.11
C ASN A 149 15.09 -19.84 -14.65
N THR A 150 16.30 -19.92 -14.10
CA THR A 150 16.51 -20.24 -12.67
C THR A 150 15.91 -19.14 -11.79
N TYR A 151 16.10 -17.87 -12.14
CA TYR A 151 15.60 -16.74 -11.35
C TYR A 151 14.09 -16.55 -11.48
N LEU A 152 13.51 -16.80 -12.66
CA LEU A 152 12.06 -16.86 -12.83
C LEU A 152 11.43 -17.96 -11.96
N THR A 153 12.04 -19.14 -11.95
CA THR A 153 11.61 -20.25 -11.06
C THR A 153 11.75 -19.86 -9.59
N GLY A 154 12.83 -19.18 -9.23
CA GLY A 154 13.08 -18.69 -7.88
C GLY A 154 12.11 -17.58 -7.43
N ALA A 155 11.66 -16.72 -8.34
CA ALA A 155 10.63 -15.71 -8.08
C ALA A 155 9.27 -16.36 -7.75
N ASP A 156 8.98 -17.55 -8.29
CA ASP A 156 7.79 -18.32 -7.95
C ASP A 156 7.90 -19.09 -6.62
N ASN A 157 9.00 -18.95 -5.87
CA ASN A 157 9.12 -19.54 -4.54
C ASN A 157 7.97 -19.08 -3.62
N ASP A 158 7.25 -20.02 -3.03
CA ASP A 158 6.09 -19.79 -2.16
C ASP A 158 6.31 -20.30 -0.71
N LEU A 159 7.57 -20.59 -0.37
CA LEU A 159 7.99 -21.07 0.94
C LEU A 159 8.52 -19.94 1.82
N GLU A 160 9.38 -19.08 1.28
CA GLU A 160 10.12 -18.08 2.05
C GLU A 160 10.21 -16.75 1.27
N GLU A 161 9.61 -15.69 1.83
CA GLU A 161 9.50 -14.37 1.18
C GLU A 161 10.85 -13.82 0.70
N HIS A 162 11.89 -13.94 1.54
CA HIS A 162 13.22 -13.41 1.26
C HIS A 162 13.91 -14.09 0.05
N ILE A 163 13.56 -15.35 -0.25
CA ILE A 163 14.06 -16.06 -1.44
C ILE A 163 13.44 -15.42 -2.70
N ARG A 164 12.10 -15.25 -2.70
CA ARG A 164 11.37 -14.58 -3.77
C ARG A 164 11.93 -13.16 -4.02
N MET A 165 12.12 -12.39 -2.94
CA MET A 165 12.69 -11.04 -3.01
C MET A 165 14.04 -10.98 -3.74
N GLY A 166 14.96 -11.90 -3.41
CA GLY A 166 16.29 -11.94 -4.01
C GLY A 166 16.27 -12.16 -5.52
N TYR A 167 15.50 -13.15 -5.97
CA TYR A 167 15.38 -13.45 -7.39
C TYR A 167 14.65 -12.35 -8.18
N ILE A 168 13.57 -11.79 -7.61
CA ILE A 168 12.86 -10.65 -8.21
C ILE A 168 13.80 -9.46 -8.38
N ALA A 169 14.58 -9.12 -7.35
CA ALA A 169 15.51 -8.01 -7.40
C ALA A 169 16.62 -8.25 -8.44
N ALA A 170 17.10 -9.49 -8.58
CA ALA A 170 18.10 -9.87 -9.57
C ALA A 170 17.57 -9.78 -11.01
N LEU A 171 16.32 -10.19 -11.26
CA LEU A 171 15.66 -9.99 -12.56
C LEU A 171 15.57 -8.50 -12.94
N GLY A 172 15.33 -7.63 -11.95
CA GLY A 172 15.24 -6.18 -12.16
C GLY A 172 16.55 -5.47 -12.52
N VAL A 173 17.72 -6.10 -12.36
CA VAL A 173 19.03 -5.50 -12.66
C VAL A 173 19.74 -6.12 -13.87
N LEU A 174 19.07 -7.05 -14.56
CA LEU A 174 19.61 -7.62 -15.80
C LEU A 174 19.84 -6.52 -16.85
N PRO A 175 20.91 -6.60 -17.66
CA PRO A 175 21.14 -5.65 -18.74
C PRO A 175 20.19 -5.87 -19.93
N SER A 176 19.97 -4.84 -20.73
CA SER A 176 18.99 -4.85 -21.86
C SER A 176 19.20 -6.02 -22.82
N PHE A 177 20.44 -6.37 -23.13
CA PHE A 177 20.77 -7.48 -24.06
C PHE A 177 20.35 -8.87 -23.52
N MET A 178 20.24 -9.04 -22.20
CA MET A 178 19.70 -10.27 -21.59
C MET A 178 18.17 -10.23 -21.52
N ILE A 179 17.59 -9.04 -21.30
CA ILE A 179 16.14 -8.90 -21.10
C ILE A 179 15.37 -9.07 -22.40
N ARG A 180 15.81 -8.47 -23.51
CA ARG A 180 14.98 -8.30 -24.72
C ARG A 180 14.33 -9.59 -25.23
N CYS A 181 15.08 -10.68 -25.32
CA CYS A 181 14.55 -11.99 -25.76
C CYS A 181 13.57 -12.64 -24.76
N HIS A 182 13.59 -12.20 -23.50
CA HIS A 182 12.80 -12.77 -22.40
C HIS A 182 11.84 -11.73 -21.77
N LEU A 183 11.64 -10.58 -22.42
CA LEU A 183 10.92 -9.44 -21.82
C LEU A 183 9.54 -9.84 -21.31
N GLN A 184 8.78 -10.60 -22.09
CA GLN A 184 7.44 -11.03 -21.69
C GLN A 184 7.47 -11.90 -20.43
N ALA A 185 8.33 -12.93 -20.39
CA ALA A 185 8.43 -13.82 -19.23
C ALA A 185 8.83 -13.07 -17.94
N ILE A 186 9.78 -12.13 -18.05
CA ILE A 186 10.22 -11.30 -16.93
C ILE A 186 9.10 -10.33 -16.52
N LEU A 187 8.48 -9.64 -17.47
CA LEU A 187 7.40 -8.70 -17.21
C LEU A 187 6.21 -9.39 -16.53
N ASP A 188 5.79 -10.54 -17.05
CA ASP A 188 4.67 -11.33 -16.52
C ASP A 188 4.96 -11.78 -15.08
N SER A 189 6.17 -12.31 -14.82
CA SER A 189 6.61 -12.69 -13.48
C SER A 189 6.58 -11.51 -12.51
N LEU A 190 7.14 -10.35 -12.90
CA LEU A 190 7.19 -9.17 -12.05
C LEU A 190 5.80 -8.55 -11.82
N VAL A 191 4.91 -8.58 -12.81
CA VAL A 191 3.52 -8.11 -12.67
C VAL A 191 2.75 -9.01 -11.70
N LYS A 192 2.81 -10.33 -11.91
CA LYS A 192 2.21 -11.32 -11.01
C LYS A 192 2.62 -11.07 -9.56
N HIS A 193 3.91 -10.90 -9.31
CA HIS A 193 4.46 -10.77 -7.96
C HIS A 193 4.38 -9.35 -7.38
N SER A 194 3.88 -8.36 -8.12
CA SER A 194 3.60 -7.01 -7.61
C SER A 194 2.18 -6.88 -7.01
N LEU A 195 1.28 -7.82 -7.36
CA LEU A 195 -0.12 -7.79 -6.99
C LEU A 195 -0.42 -8.69 -5.79
N THR A 196 -1.49 -8.39 -5.06
CA THR A 196 -2.00 -9.35 -4.05
C THR A 196 -2.50 -10.61 -4.75
N PRO A 197 -2.54 -11.78 -4.05
CA PRO A 197 -3.03 -13.03 -4.64
C PRO A 197 -4.40 -12.89 -5.32
N LEU A 198 -5.34 -12.17 -4.68
CA LEU A 198 -6.68 -11.93 -5.23
C LEU A 198 -6.62 -11.09 -6.51
N GLN A 199 -5.82 -10.02 -6.51
CA GLN A 199 -5.65 -9.18 -7.71
C GLN A 199 -5.01 -9.98 -8.85
N ALA A 200 -3.98 -10.78 -8.57
CA ALA A 200 -3.29 -11.60 -9.56
C ALA A 200 -4.23 -12.65 -10.21
N VAL A 201 -5.12 -13.27 -9.43
CA VAL A 201 -6.16 -14.17 -9.96
C VAL A 201 -7.14 -13.42 -10.86
N LEU A 202 -7.60 -12.23 -10.45
CA LEU A 202 -8.56 -11.44 -11.23
C LEU A 202 -8.02 -10.98 -12.59
N VAL A 203 -6.71 -10.78 -12.71
CA VAL A 203 -6.07 -10.41 -13.99
C VAL A 203 -5.59 -11.62 -14.80
N GLY A 204 -5.83 -12.85 -14.32
CA GLY A 204 -5.44 -14.07 -15.02
C GLY A 204 -3.93 -14.37 -14.98
N GLU A 205 -3.17 -13.66 -14.15
CA GLU A 205 -1.71 -13.86 -13.97
C GLU A 205 -1.42 -15.02 -13.00
N MET A 206 -2.45 -15.59 -12.36
CA MET A 206 -2.33 -16.69 -11.41
C MET A 206 -3.57 -17.60 -11.41
N GLY A 207 -3.36 -18.91 -11.18
CA GLY A 207 -4.44 -19.89 -10.96
C GLY A 207 -4.93 -19.93 -9.50
N ASP A 208 -5.99 -20.70 -9.21
CA ASP A 208 -6.71 -20.75 -7.91
C ASP A 208 -5.90 -21.23 -6.69
N ARG A 209 -4.60 -21.51 -6.81
CA ARG A 209 -3.78 -22.18 -5.78
C ARG A 209 -2.48 -21.43 -5.49
N GLU A 210 -2.55 -20.32 -4.77
CA GLU A 210 -1.38 -19.78 -4.06
C GLU A 210 -1.49 -20.03 -2.56
N ASN A 211 -0.34 -20.18 -1.91
CA ASN A 211 -0.22 -20.33 -0.47
C ASN A 211 -0.81 -19.09 0.25
N ILE A 212 -1.72 -19.30 1.21
CA ILE A 212 -2.33 -18.25 2.04
C ILE A 212 -1.27 -17.35 2.71
N GLN A 213 -0.07 -17.87 2.94
CA GLN A 213 1.04 -17.11 3.53
C GLN A 213 1.58 -16.00 2.62
N ALA A 214 1.58 -16.20 1.30
CA ALA A 214 2.06 -15.20 0.32
C ALA A 214 1.20 -13.92 0.32
N TYR A 215 -0.04 -14.00 0.81
CA TYR A 215 -0.90 -12.83 1.01
C TYR A 215 -0.21 -11.75 1.86
N ARG A 216 0.64 -12.11 2.83
CA ARG A 216 1.33 -11.14 3.70
C ARG A 216 2.68 -10.67 3.18
N TRP A 217 3.09 -11.11 2.00
CA TRP A 217 4.43 -10.81 1.47
C TRP A 217 4.51 -9.44 0.77
N SER A 218 4.19 -8.38 1.51
CA SER A 218 4.25 -7.01 1.00
C SER A 218 5.69 -6.56 0.72
N GLU A 219 6.71 -7.13 1.38
CA GLU A 219 8.11 -6.78 1.10
C GLU A 219 8.55 -7.35 -0.27
N ALA A 220 8.16 -8.60 -0.59
CA ALA A 220 8.35 -9.16 -1.93
C ALA A 220 7.60 -8.37 -3.01
N ARG A 221 6.35 -7.99 -2.77
CA ARG A 221 5.59 -7.13 -3.70
C ARG A 221 6.27 -5.79 -3.93
N THR A 222 6.77 -5.17 -2.87
CA THR A 222 7.54 -3.92 -2.95
C THR A 222 8.77 -4.10 -3.84
N GLN A 223 9.53 -5.19 -3.66
CA GLN A 223 10.69 -5.50 -4.53
C GLN A 223 10.28 -5.70 -5.99
N SER A 224 9.13 -6.32 -6.25
CA SER A 224 8.62 -6.54 -7.60
C SER A 224 8.26 -5.23 -8.30
N VAL A 225 7.60 -4.30 -7.60
CA VAL A 225 7.31 -2.95 -8.08
C VAL A 225 8.59 -2.17 -8.43
N LEU A 226 9.61 -2.25 -7.56
CA LEU A 226 10.90 -1.62 -7.83
C LEU A 226 11.62 -2.26 -9.02
N ALA A 227 11.56 -3.60 -9.15
CA ALA A 227 12.12 -4.33 -10.28
C ALA A 227 11.41 -3.99 -11.61
N LEU A 228 10.08 -3.81 -11.62
CA LEU A 228 9.34 -3.34 -12.80
C LEU A 228 9.84 -1.97 -13.27
N THR A 229 10.10 -1.07 -12.32
CA THR A 229 10.60 0.28 -12.64
C THR A 229 11.98 0.22 -13.28
N LYS A 230 12.88 -0.60 -12.71
CA LYS A 230 14.22 -0.82 -13.27
C LYS A 230 14.15 -1.50 -14.64
N LEU A 231 13.24 -2.45 -14.83
CA LEU A 231 13.00 -3.11 -16.13
C LEU A 231 12.64 -2.08 -17.20
N VAL A 232 11.68 -1.18 -16.91
CA VAL A 232 11.30 -0.08 -17.82
C VAL A 232 12.49 0.80 -18.17
N LYS A 233 13.26 1.20 -17.16
CA LYS A 233 14.44 2.06 -17.34
C LYS A 233 15.54 1.41 -18.19
N THR A 234 15.81 0.12 -17.96
CA THR A 234 16.89 -0.60 -18.63
C THR A 234 16.55 -0.94 -20.09
N VAL A 235 15.31 -1.32 -20.37
CA VAL A 235 14.87 -1.64 -21.74
C VAL A 235 14.60 -0.36 -22.54
N GLY A 236 13.97 0.62 -21.88
CA GLY A 236 13.60 1.91 -22.46
C GLY A 236 12.51 1.81 -23.54
N TYR A 237 12.42 2.88 -24.32
CA TYR A 237 11.40 3.11 -25.34
C TYR A 237 11.98 3.05 -26.77
N GLY A 238 13.12 2.38 -26.95
CA GLY A 238 13.69 2.14 -28.28
C GLY A 238 12.83 1.13 -29.02
N GLY A 239 12.21 1.53 -30.14
CA GLY A 239 11.14 0.81 -30.83
C GLY A 239 11.38 -0.69 -31.06
N GLY A 240 10.28 -1.45 -31.19
CA GLY A 240 10.26 -2.91 -31.28
C GLY A 240 9.28 -3.53 -30.28
N ILE A 241 8.86 -4.78 -30.53
CA ILE A 241 7.93 -5.53 -29.66
C ILE A 241 8.55 -5.90 -28.31
N ASP A 242 9.88 -5.89 -28.23
CA ASP A 242 10.74 -6.18 -27.09
C ASP A 242 11.12 -4.92 -26.29
N SER A 243 10.27 -3.88 -26.36
CA SER A 243 10.48 -2.60 -25.68
C SER A 243 9.22 -2.09 -24.97
N PHE A 244 9.36 -0.99 -24.21
CA PHE A 244 8.21 -0.29 -23.62
C PHE A 244 7.65 0.80 -24.54
N ALA A 245 8.13 0.93 -25.78
CA ALA A 245 7.42 1.67 -26.81
C ALA A 245 6.20 0.89 -27.34
N GLU A 246 6.18 -0.44 -27.14
CA GLU A 246 5.00 -1.28 -27.42
C GLU A 246 3.90 -0.98 -26.38
N PRO A 247 2.74 -0.43 -26.80
CA PRO A 247 1.67 -0.03 -25.88
C PRO A 247 1.19 -1.17 -24.98
N LYS A 248 1.19 -2.42 -25.46
CA LYS A 248 0.79 -3.57 -24.63
C LYS A 248 1.69 -3.73 -23.41
N ASN A 249 3.00 -3.60 -23.57
CA ASN A 249 3.97 -3.74 -22.48
C ASN A 249 3.88 -2.57 -21.51
N PHE A 250 3.80 -1.34 -22.05
CA PHE A 250 3.68 -0.12 -21.24
C PHE A 250 2.41 -0.11 -20.40
N ASN A 251 1.26 -0.40 -21.02
CA ASN A 251 -0.03 -0.42 -20.32
C ASN A 251 -0.05 -1.49 -19.22
N LYS A 252 0.54 -2.67 -19.46
CA LYS A 252 0.64 -3.72 -18.44
C LYS A 252 1.38 -3.24 -17.19
N VAL A 253 2.44 -2.44 -17.34
CA VAL A 253 3.16 -1.85 -16.20
C VAL A 253 2.30 -0.80 -15.49
N ILE A 254 1.74 0.17 -16.22
CA ILE A 254 0.94 1.25 -15.61
C ILE A 254 -0.25 0.69 -14.85
N GLU A 255 -0.98 -0.26 -15.42
CA GLU A 255 -2.12 -0.88 -14.74
C GLU A 255 -1.69 -1.69 -13.51
N CYS A 256 -0.56 -2.39 -13.57
CA CYS A 256 -0.01 -3.10 -12.41
C CYS A 256 0.29 -2.13 -11.26
N LEU A 257 0.97 -1.02 -11.56
CA LEU A 257 1.32 -0.01 -10.56
C LEU A 257 0.07 0.71 -10.00
N LEU A 258 -0.93 0.99 -10.82
CA LEU A 258 -2.22 1.53 -10.36
C LEU A 258 -2.95 0.57 -9.40
N ARG A 259 -2.92 -0.74 -9.67
CA ARG A 259 -3.46 -1.75 -8.76
C ARG A 259 -2.62 -1.87 -7.48
N ALA A 260 -1.31 -1.66 -7.57
CA ALA A 260 -0.41 -1.65 -6.41
C ALA A 260 -0.69 -0.46 -5.45
N LEU A 261 -1.26 0.65 -5.93
CA LEU A 261 -1.79 1.72 -5.05
C LEU A 261 -2.98 1.27 -4.19
N GLN A 262 -3.59 0.12 -4.50
CA GLN A 262 -4.70 -0.47 -3.75
C GLN A 262 -4.25 -1.60 -2.80
N GLU A 263 -2.94 -1.74 -2.56
CA GLU A 263 -2.41 -2.73 -1.63
C GLU A 263 -2.59 -2.23 -0.19
N TYR A 264 -3.47 -2.85 0.61
CA TYR A 264 -3.73 -2.49 2.02
C TYR A 264 -3.60 -3.67 2.98
N THR A 265 -2.68 -4.59 2.69
CA THR A 265 -2.40 -5.75 3.53
C THR A 265 -1.93 -5.31 4.91
N LEU A 266 -2.47 -5.97 5.94
CA LEU A 266 -2.11 -5.75 7.34
C LEU A 266 -1.39 -6.98 7.92
N ASP A 267 -0.39 -6.73 8.77
CA ASP A 267 0.19 -7.73 9.67
C ASP A 267 0.31 -7.17 11.11
N ASN A 268 1.10 -7.82 11.96
CA ASN A 268 1.35 -7.39 13.33
C ASN A 268 2.14 -6.06 13.45
N ARG A 269 2.76 -5.59 12.37
CA ARG A 269 3.45 -4.29 12.25
C ARG A 269 2.51 -3.18 11.75
N GLY A 270 1.27 -3.52 11.41
CA GLY A 270 0.26 -2.58 10.90
C GLY A 270 0.08 -2.70 9.39
N ASP A 271 -0.05 -1.57 8.71
CA ASP A 271 -0.28 -1.50 7.26
C ASP A 271 1.05 -1.65 6.49
N ILE A 272 1.43 -2.91 6.26
CA ILE A 272 2.61 -3.27 5.46
C ILE A 272 2.39 -3.04 3.97
N GLY A 273 1.14 -2.97 3.53
CA GLY A 273 0.78 -2.57 2.18
C GLY A 273 1.26 -1.18 1.79
N ALA A 274 1.43 -0.30 2.77
CA ALA A 274 1.95 1.04 2.55
C ALA A 274 3.33 1.06 1.88
N TRP A 275 4.19 0.05 2.11
CA TRP A 275 5.47 -0.05 1.39
C TRP A 275 5.28 -0.24 -0.11
N VAL A 276 4.30 -1.05 -0.50
CA VAL A 276 3.95 -1.30 -1.90
C VAL A 276 3.35 -0.03 -2.52
N ARG A 277 2.45 0.65 -1.80
CA ARG A 277 1.84 1.91 -2.28
C ARG A 277 2.88 3.01 -2.48
N GLU A 278 3.83 3.15 -1.55
CA GLU A 278 4.91 4.14 -1.65
C GLU A 278 5.88 3.85 -2.80
N ALA A 279 6.25 2.58 -2.99
CA ALA A 279 7.04 2.16 -4.15
C ALA A 279 6.27 2.44 -5.45
N ALA A 280 5.00 2.08 -5.52
CA ALA A 280 4.17 2.29 -6.71
C ALA A 280 4.00 3.77 -7.07
N MET A 281 3.80 4.65 -6.08
CA MET A 281 3.78 6.11 -6.32
C MET A 281 5.10 6.60 -6.89
N SER A 282 6.23 6.16 -6.33
CA SER A 282 7.56 6.55 -6.81
C SER A 282 7.83 6.03 -8.23
N SER A 283 7.45 4.78 -8.51
CA SER A 283 7.54 4.14 -9.82
C SER A 283 6.70 4.83 -10.88
N LEU A 284 5.43 5.13 -10.57
CA LEU A 284 4.54 5.86 -11.47
C LEU A 284 5.09 7.25 -11.76
N TYR A 285 5.57 7.96 -10.74
CA TYR A 285 6.18 9.27 -10.91
C TYR A 285 7.40 9.20 -11.84
N GLU A 286 8.36 8.29 -11.60
CA GLU A 286 9.56 8.14 -12.44
C GLU A 286 9.18 7.78 -13.90
N ILE A 287 8.25 6.85 -14.11
CA ILE A 287 7.85 6.43 -15.46
C ILE A 287 7.12 7.55 -16.21
N VAL A 288 6.12 8.18 -15.60
CA VAL A 288 5.27 9.18 -16.28
C VAL A 288 6.04 10.45 -16.60
N THR A 289 7.04 10.82 -15.79
CA THR A 289 7.89 12.00 -16.01
C THR A 289 8.98 11.78 -17.06
N THR A 290 9.32 10.53 -17.38
CA THR A 290 10.42 10.20 -18.31
C THR A 290 9.98 9.52 -19.60
N CYS A 291 8.75 9.00 -19.66
CA CYS A 291 8.23 8.34 -20.85
C CYS A 291 7.88 9.32 -21.98
N PRO A 292 7.90 8.86 -23.25
CA PRO A 292 7.33 9.60 -24.37
C PRO A 292 5.85 9.97 -24.11
N PRO A 293 5.46 11.25 -24.27
CA PRO A 293 4.09 11.72 -23.94
C PRO A 293 2.97 11.03 -24.71
N ASP A 294 3.26 10.48 -25.88
CA ASP A 294 2.33 9.76 -26.76
C ASP A 294 1.96 8.36 -26.25
N LEU A 295 2.72 7.79 -25.31
CA LEU A 295 2.38 6.54 -24.64
C LEU A 295 1.32 6.71 -23.54
N LEU A 296 1.15 7.92 -23.02
CA LEU A 296 0.22 8.18 -21.92
C LEU A 296 -1.22 8.28 -22.44
N ALA A 297 -2.12 7.51 -21.84
CA ALA A 297 -3.56 7.66 -22.07
C ALA A 297 -4.19 8.65 -21.06
N PRO A 298 -5.21 9.44 -21.47
CA PRO A 298 -5.87 10.40 -20.57
C PRO A 298 -6.41 9.78 -19.28
N GLU A 299 -7.01 8.59 -19.37
CA GLU A 299 -7.58 7.90 -18.22
C GLU A 299 -6.49 7.37 -17.26
N GLN A 300 -5.36 6.92 -17.79
CA GLN A 300 -4.23 6.49 -16.96
C GLN A 300 -3.65 7.65 -16.17
N VAL A 301 -3.41 8.80 -16.82
CA VAL A 301 -2.92 10.00 -16.14
C VAL A 301 -3.90 10.43 -15.06
N HIS A 302 -5.20 10.39 -15.35
CA HIS A 302 -6.22 10.71 -14.37
C HIS A 302 -6.16 9.78 -13.14
N GLU A 303 -6.12 8.46 -13.36
CA GLU A 303 -6.03 7.46 -12.28
C GLU A 303 -4.74 7.58 -11.44
N ILE A 304 -3.62 7.95 -12.07
CA ILE A 304 -2.37 8.23 -11.37
C ILE A 304 -2.54 9.44 -10.43
N VAL A 305 -3.08 10.55 -10.96
CA VAL A 305 -3.26 11.79 -10.21
C VAL A 305 -4.19 11.58 -9.01
N VAL A 306 -5.39 11.01 -9.23
CA VAL A 306 -6.35 10.73 -8.14
C VAL A 306 -5.81 9.69 -7.16
N GLY A 307 -4.99 8.73 -7.64
CA GLY A 307 -4.30 7.77 -6.81
C GLY A 307 -3.36 8.46 -5.82
N PHE A 308 -2.55 9.41 -6.29
CA PHE A 308 -1.63 10.17 -5.44
C PHE A 308 -2.40 11.06 -4.46
N MET A 309 -3.45 11.75 -4.93
CA MET A 309 -4.30 12.59 -4.10
C MET A 309 -4.97 11.81 -2.98
N GLN A 310 -5.48 10.60 -3.25
CA GLN A 310 -6.03 9.74 -2.21
C GLN A 310 -4.97 9.37 -1.17
N GLN A 311 -3.78 8.92 -1.59
CA GLN A 311 -2.69 8.59 -0.65
C GLN A 311 -2.26 9.82 0.18
N ALA A 312 -2.34 11.02 -0.39
CA ALA A 312 -2.00 12.28 0.24
C ALA A 312 -3.02 12.80 1.29
N VAL A 313 -4.14 12.10 1.48
CA VAL A 313 -5.10 12.37 2.56
C VAL A 313 -5.38 11.15 3.42
N GLU A 314 -4.56 10.11 3.31
CA GLU A 314 -4.66 8.89 4.12
C GLU A 314 -3.85 8.96 5.43
N LYS A 315 -3.94 7.86 6.18
CA LYS A 315 -3.64 7.77 7.61
C LYS A 315 -2.17 7.79 8.02
N ILE A 316 -1.29 7.35 7.13
CA ILE A 316 0.12 7.12 7.47
C ILE A 316 0.90 8.37 7.07
N ASP A 317 1.51 9.04 8.04
CA ASP A 317 2.20 10.33 7.83
C ASP A 317 3.27 10.26 6.72
N ARG A 318 4.10 9.21 6.69
CA ARG A 318 5.11 9.03 5.63
C ARG A 318 4.49 8.87 4.24
N THR A 319 3.42 8.10 4.13
CA THR A 319 2.74 7.81 2.87
C THR A 319 2.01 9.06 2.38
N ARG A 320 1.35 9.76 3.29
CA ARG A 320 0.70 11.05 3.05
C ARG A 320 1.69 12.08 2.54
N GLY A 321 2.83 12.20 3.22
CA GLY A 321 3.86 13.15 2.84
C GLY A 321 4.51 12.84 1.49
N LEU A 322 4.75 11.56 1.19
CA LEU A 322 5.22 11.13 -0.12
C LEU A 322 4.19 11.43 -1.22
N GLY A 323 2.94 11.03 -1.01
CA GLY A 323 1.86 11.25 -1.97
C GLY A 323 1.63 12.73 -2.26
N GLY A 324 1.63 13.57 -1.22
CA GLY A 324 1.47 15.01 -1.38
C GLY A 324 2.61 15.66 -2.15
N ARG A 325 3.86 15.35 -1.78
CA ARG A 325 5.04 15.86 -2.47
C ARG A 325 5.08 15.44 -3.93
N LEU A 326 4.88 14.14 -4.21
CA LEU A 326 4.90 13.62 -5.59
C LEU A 326 3.75 14.19 -6.42
N CYS A 327 2.56 14.37 -5.83
CA CYS A 327 1.42 14.98 -6.51
C CYS A 327 1.74 16.43 -6.93
N CYS A 328 2.29 17.22 -6.00
CA CYS A 328 2.71 18.60 -6.26
C CYS A 328 3.79 18.66 -7.37
N GLN A 329 4.81 17.80 -7.28
CA GLN A 329 5.86 17.71 -8.29
C GLN A 329 5.34 17.27 -9.66
N LEU A 330 4.37 16.34 -9.70
CA LEU A 330 3.72 15.87 -10.93
C LEU A 330 2.97 17.01 -11.63
N ILE A 331 2.22 17.82 -10.86
CA ILE A 331 1.48 18.98 -11.37
C ILE A 331 2.45 20.02 -11.95
N HIS A 332 3.53 20.32 -11.25
CA HIS A 332 4.50 21.34 -11.68
C HIS A 332 5.62 20.83 -12.60
N HIS A 333 5.57 19.56 -13.03
CA HIS A 333 6.62 18.94 -13.83
C HIS A 333 6.87 19.68 -15.16
N GLN A 334 8.14 19.79 -15.55
CA GLN A 334 8.57 20.35 -16.83
C GLN A 334 9.45 19.35 -17.60
N PRO A 335 9.08 18.95 -18.83
CA PRO A 335 7.92 19.39 -19.61
C PRO A 335 6.59 18.93 -19.01
N ARG A 336 5.52 19.70 -19.25
CA ARG A 336 4.18 19.39 -18.72
C ARG A 336 3.73 17.98 -19.10
N ILE A 337 3.25 17.22 -18.11
CA ILE A 337 2.60 15.93 -18.32
C ILE A 337 1.24 16.16 -19.02
N PRO A 338 0.96 15.47 -20.15
CA PRO A 338 -0.29 15.66 -20.89
C PRO A 338 -1.50 15.15 -20.09
N TYR A 339 -2.69 15.61 -20.46
CA TYR A 339 -3.99 15.12 -19.95
C TYR A 339 -4.32 15.32 -18.46
N ILE A 340 -3.49 16.02 -17.68
CA ILE A 340 -3.89 16.47 -16.34
C ILE A 340 -5.12 17.38 -16.47
N ARG A 341 -6.26 16.92 -15.93
CA ARG A 341 -7.55 17.64 -15.91
C ARG A 341 -7.47 18.84 -14.97
N GLU A 342 -8.30 19.86 -15.20
CA GLU A 342 -8.37 21.09 -14.39
C GLU A 342 -7.00 21.71 -14.02
N HIS A 343 -6.00 21.57 -14.91
CA HIS A 343 -4.60 21.81 -14.53
C HIS A 343 -4.36 23.23 -14.02
N SER A 344 -5.02 24.23 -14.60
CA SER A 344 -4.95 25.62 -14.12
C SER A 344 -5.39 25.77 -12.66
N LYS A 345 -6.44 25.06 -12.24
CA LYS A 345 -6.90 25.05 -10.85
C LYS A 345 -5.94 24.31 -9.93
N LEU A 346 -5.35 23.21 -10.40
CA LEU A 346 -4.32 22.51 -9.63
C LEU A 346 -3.08 23.39 -9.38
N LEU A 347 -2.68 24.22 -10.35
CA LEU A 347 -1.59 25.18 -10.20
C LEU A 347 -1.91 26.34 -9.24
N GLU A 348 -3.20 26.68 -9.06
CA GLU A 348 -3.65 27.66 -8.05
C GLU A 348 -3.61 27.06 -6.64
N ILE A 349 -3.99 25.78 -6.49
CA ILE A 349 -4.07 25.08 -5.20
C ILE A 349 -2.68 24.71 -4.68
N PHE A 350 -1.83 24.12 -5.53
CA PHE A 350 -0.53 23.59 -5.12
C PHE A 350 0.60 24.56 -5.44
N PRO A 351 1.49 24.86 -4.48
CA PRO A 351 2.60 25.79 -4.70
C PRO A 351 3.62 25.23 -5.68
N ALA A 352 4.26 26.10 -6.47
CA ALA A 352 5.28 25.71 -7.45
C ALA A 352 6.53 25.08 -6.80
N ASP A 353 6.93 25.59 -5.63
CA ASP A 353 8.00 24.98 -4.85
C ASP A 353 7.39 23.93 -3.90
N ALA A 354 7.56 22.65 -4.24
CA ALA A 354 7.08 21.55 -3.41
C ALA A 354 7.72 21.55 -2.01
N ASP A 355 8.94 22.08 -1.84
CA ASP A 355 9.62 22.09 -0.54
C ASP A 355 9.08 23.18 0.40
N SER A 356 8.24 24.10 -0.10
CA SER A 356 7.57 25.11 0.71
C SER A 356 6.48 24.55 1.64
N VAL A 357 6.02 23.31 1.41
CA VAL A 357 4.99 22.65 2.20
C VAL A 357 5.63 21.62 3.13
N LEU A 358 5.26 21.67 4.40
CA LEU A 358 5.65 20.68 5.39
C LEU A 358 4.79 19.41 5.25
N TRP A 359 5.06 18.58 4.24
CA TRP A 359 4.22 17.45 3.83
C TRP A 359 3.91 16.38 4.90
N LEU A 360 4.70 16.31 5.97
CA LEU A 360 4.43 15.39 7.08
C LEU A 360 3.36 15.92 8.05
N PHE A 361 3.05 17.21 8.01
CA PHE A 361 2.17 17.89 8.95
C PHE A 361 0.76 18.07 8.38
N ALA A 362 -0.20 17.41 9.00
CA ALA A 362 -1.60 17.35 8.56
C ALA A 362 -2.24 18.74 8.39
N ASP A 363 -2.00 19.66 9.32
CA ASP A 363 -2.51 21.04 9.30
C ASP A 363 -2.02 21.87 8.11
N HIS A 364 -0.84 21.53 7.57
CA HIS A 364 -0.31 22.17 6.36
C HIS A 364 -0.84 21.51 5.07
N THR A 365 -1.14 20.21 5.10
CA THR A 365 -1.48 19.45 3.88
C THR A 365 -2.98 19.34 3.62
N PHE A 366 -3.80 19.04 4.63
CA PHE A 366 -5.23 18.80 4.43
C PHE A 366 -5.99 19.98 3.81
N PRO A 367 -5.71 21.26 4.16
CA PRO A 367 -6.36 22.39 3.49
C PRO A 367 -6.20 22.35 1.96
N LEU A 368 -4.99 22.07 1.46
CA LEU A 368 -4.72 22.00 0.01
C LEU A 368 -5.57 20.92 -0.67
N PHE A 369 -5.64 19.73 -0.08
CA PHE A 369 -6.42 18.63 -0.67
C PHE A 369 -7.93 18.81 -0.49
N CYS A 370 -8.40 19.55 0.53
CA CYS A 370 -9.81 19.85 0.67
C CYS A 370 -10.31 20.80 -0.42
N GLU A 371 -9.46 21.71 -0.94
CA GLU A 371 -9.83 22.56 -2.09
C GLU A 371 -10.20 21.73 -3.33
N LEU A 372 -9.63 20.53 -3.49
CA LEU A 372 -9.98 19.60 -4.58
C LEU A 372 -11.40 19.06 -4.49
N LEU A 373 -12.06 19.18 -3.34
CA LEU A 373 -13.46 18.79 -3.20
C LEU A 373 -14.36 19.67 -4.07
N SER A 374 -13.92 20.85 -4.51
CA SER A 374 -14.64 21.69 -5.48
C SER A 374 -14.63 21.10 -6.90
N LEU A 375 -13.73 20.16 -7.19
CA LEU A 375 -13.48 19.61 -8.52
C LEU A 375 -14.05 18.17 -8.63
N PRO A 376 -15.14 17.94 -9.40
CA PRO A 376 -15.79 16.63 -9.48
C PRO A 376 -14.90 15.49 -9.99
N ASP A 377 -13.88 15.81 -10.81
CA ASP A 377 -12.88 14.84 -11.28
C ASP A 377 -12.06 14.23 -10.11
N TYR A 378 -11.93 14.93 -8.98
CA TYR A 378 -11.01 14.53 -7.90
C TYR A 378 -11.72 14.20 -6.58
N SER A 379 -12.87 14.84 -6.32
CA SER A 379 -13.50 14.86 -5.00
C SER A 379 -13.81 13.48 -4.43
N LYS A 380 -14.31 12.54 -5.24
CA LYS A 380 -14.68 11.19 -4.75
C LYS A 380 -13.49 10.42 -4.18
N ARG A 381 -12.34 10.45 -4.86
CA ARG A 381 -11.12 9.76 -4.40
C ARG A 381 -10.49 10.46 -3.20
N VAL A 382 -10.57 11.78 -3.14
CA VAL A 382 -10.17 12.57 -1.96
C VAL A 382 -11.07 12.26 -0.76
N LEU A 383 -12.39 12.21 -0.94
CA LEU A 383 -13.35 11.84 0.11
C LEU A 383 -13.10 10.43 0.66
N LEU A 384 -12.78 9.46 -0.21
CA LEU A 384 -12.44 8.12 0.22
C LEU A 384 -11.21 8.12 1.15
N GLY A 385 -10.15 8.85 0.80
CA GLY A 385 -8.97 8.96 1.65
C GLY A 385 -9.22 9.76 2.93
N LEU A 386 -9.98 10.87 2.86
CA LEU A 386 -10.43 11.66 4.02
C LEU A 386 -11.25 10.82 5.00
N SER A 387 -12.18 10.00 4.52
CA SER A 387 -12.96 9.11 5.38
C SER A 387 -12.08 8.13 6.14
N ALA A 388 -10.99 7.67 5.51
CA ALA A 388 -10.02 6.78 6.13
C ALA A 388 -9.21 7.49 7.23
N SER A 389 -8.93 8.79 7.10
CA SER A 389 -8.18 9.57 8.11
C SER A 389 -9.04 10.11 9.24
N ILE A 390 -10.24 10.61 8.93
CA ILE A 390 -11.19 11.15 9.92
C ILE A 390 -11.81 10.00 10.73
N GLY A 391 -12.07 8.85 10.09
CA GLY A 391 -12.67 7.69 10.72
C GLY A 391 -11.77 6.88 11.67
N GLN A 392 -10.64 7.45 12.11
CA GLN A 392 -9.61 6.74 12.87
C GLN A 392 -9.64 6.99 14.38
N LEU A 393 -8.64 6.45 15.08
CA LEU A 393 -8.44 6.62 16.52
C LEU A 393 -7.43 7.72 16.87
N THR A 394 -6.61 8.18 15.92
CA THR A 394 -5.57 9.19 16.20
C THR A 394 -6.17 10.59 16.28
N GLU A 395 -6.37 11.08 17.50
CA GLU A 395 -7.04 12.37 17.77
C GLU A 395 -6.47 13.56 16.97
N SER A 396 -5.14 13.67 16.85
CA SER A 396 -4.51 14.78 16.12
C SER A 396 -4.85 14.76 14.62
N LEU A 397 -4.80 13.58 13.99
CA LEU A 397 -5.13 13.41 12.58
C LEU A 397 -6.61 13.72 12.34
N ILE A 398 -7.49 13.18 13.18
CA ILE A 398 -8.94 13.44 13.11
C ILE A 398 -9.19 14.94 13.22
N LYS A 399 -8.58 15.61 14.20
CA LYS A 399 -8.73 17.05 14.43
C LYS A 399 -8.37 17.87 13.18
N TYR A 400 -7.19 17.66 12.61
CA TYR A 400 -6.75 18.46 11.47
C TYR A 400 -7.50 18.13 10.17
N ALA A 401 -7.75 16.84 9.90
CA ALA A 401 -8.49 16.42 8.72
C ALA A 401 -9.96 16.90 8.76
N SER A 402 -10.65 16.71 9.90
CA SER A 402 -12.03 17.18 10.06
C SER A 402 -12.14 18.70 10.06
N SER A 403 -11.21 19.42 10.71
CA SER A 403 -11.19 20.88 10.70
C SER A 403 -11.06 21.44 9.27
N ALA A 404 -10.17 20.87 8.46
CA ALA A 404 -10.00 21.28 7.06
C ALA A 404 -11.25 20.99 6.22
N LEU A 405 -11.81 19.77 6.34
CA LEU A 405 -13.04 19.39 5.64
C LEU A 405 -14.21 20.32 6.02
N PHE A 406 -14.44 20.56 7.30
CA PHE A 406 -15.56 21.40 7.75
C PHE A 406 -15.36 22.87 7.38
N HIS A 407 -14.13 23.36 7.38
CA HIS A 407 -13.83 24.70 6.85
C HIS A 407 -14.20 24.80 5.37
N PHE A 408 -13.84 23.80 4.56
CA PHE A 408 -14.19 23.74 3.15
C PHE A 408 -15.72 23.69 2.94
N LEU A 409 -16.43 22.78 3.63
CA LEU A 409 -17.88 22.60 3.47
C LEU A 409 -18.67 23.86 3.85
N ARG A 410 -18.26 24.56 4.92
CA ARG A 410 -18.90 25.84 5.32
C ARG A 410 -18.64 26.96 4.34
N SER A 411 -17.49 26.94 3.67
CA SER A 411 -17.11 27.97 2.68
C SER A 411 -17.72 27.73 1.31
N ASN A 412 -18.14 26.49 1.01
CA ASN A 412 -18.67 26.07 -0.29
C ASN A 412 -20.01 25.31 -0.14
N PRO A 413 -21.05 25.91 0.46
CA PRO A 413 -22.31 25.23 0.79
C PRO A 413 -23.03 24.64 -0.44
N GLU A 414 -22.84 25.22 -1.63
CA GLU A 414 -23.39 24.74 -2.89
C GLU A 414 -22.81 23.38 -3.34
N THR A 415 -21.62 23.02 -2.86
CA THR A 415 -20.99 21.73 -3.19
C THR A 415 -21.48 20.59 -2.30
N VAL A 416 -22.01 20.90 -1.12
CA VAL A 416 -22.37 19.92 -0.08
C VAL A 416 -23.32 18.83 -0.58
N PRO A 417 -24.42 19.13 -1.31
CA PRO A 417 -25.32 18.09 -1.82
C PRO A 417 -24.62 17.04 -2.70
N ARG A 418 -23.73 17.49 -3.60
CA ARG A 418 -22.96 16.60 -4.47
C ARG A 418 -21.99 15.74 -3.67
N LEU A 419 -21.27 16.34 -2.71
CA LEU A 419 -20.31 15.61 -1.87
C LEU A 419 -21.02 14.57 -0.99
N CYS A 420 -22.22 14.88 -0.47
CA CYS A 420 -23.08 13.91 0.21
C CYS A 420 -23.46 12.74 -0.71
N SER A 421 -23.83 13.00 -1.97
CA SER A 421 -24.07 11.92 -2.94
C SER A 421 -22.82 11.08 -3.22
N GLU A 422 -21.64 11.69 -3.29
CA GLU A 422 -20.38 10.95 -3.47
C GLU A 422 -20.03 10.08 -2.26
N VAL A 423 -20.30 10.55 -1.03
CA VAL A 423 -20.16 9.73 0.19
C VAL A 423 -21.06 8.50 0.15
N VAL A 424 -22.31 8.64 -0.32
CA VAL A 424 -23.23 7.51 -0.53
C VAL A 424 -22.66 6.52 -1.54
N GLN A 425 -22.19 7.02 -2.70
CA GLN A 425 -21.57 6.16 -3.72
C GLN A 425 -20.35 5.41 -3.20
N ILE A 426 -19.49 6.08 -2.42
CA ILE A 426 -18.33 5.44 -1.79
C ILE A 426 -18.77 4.29 -0.88
N PHE A 427 -19.81 4.50 -0.06
CA PHE A 427 -20.34 3.46 0.81
C PHE A 427 -20.92 2.29 0.00
N GLU A 428 -21.67 2.58 -1.07
CA GLU A 428 -22.24 1.56 -1.95
C GLU A 428 -21.18 0.68 -2.63
N GLU A 429 -20.17 1.29 -3.22
CA GLU A 429 -19.09 0.59 -3.94
C GLU A 429 -18.24 -0.29 -3.02
N HIS A 430 -18.16 0.08 -1.73
CA HIS A 430 -17.35 -0.60 -0.74
C HIS A 430 -18.18 -1.38 0.29
N LEU A 431 -19.46 -1.64 0.01
CA LEU A 431 -20.33 -2.35 0.93
C LEU A 431 -19.70 -3.70 1.32
N LEU A 432 -19.71 -4.01 2.62
CA LEU A 432 -19.08 -5.17 3.25
C LEU A 432 -17.55 -5.22 3.19
N ASN A 433 -16.88 -4.28 2.52
CA ASN A 433 -15.42 -4.13 2.56
C ASN A 433 -14.99 -3.42 3.84
N GLU A 434 -14.68 -4.23 4.86
CA GLU A 434 -14.31 -3.78 6.20
C GLU A 434 -13.24 -2.70 6.24
N ARG A 435 -12.24 -2.81 5.38
CA ARG A 435 -11.13 -1.85 5.33
C ARG A 435 -11.65 -0.42 5.15
N VAL A 436 -12.69 -0.26 4.34
CA VAL A 436 -13.28 1.04 4.03
C VAL A 436 -14.46 1.33 4.93
N THR A 437 -15.35 0.36 5.15
CA THR A 437 -16.59 0.63 5.86
C THR A 437 -16.36 0.92 7.34
N TYR A 438 -15.38 0.30 8.01
CA TYR A 438 -15.07 0.64 9.40
C TYR A 438 -14.76 2.13 9.60
N PRO A 439 -13.74 2.72 8.94
CA PRO A 439 -13.49 4.14 9.08
C PRO A 439 -14.63 4.99 8.51
N LEU A 440 -15.32 4.54 7.46
CA LEU A 440 -16.46 5.28 6.92
C LEU A 440 -17.60 5.44 7.92
N LEU A 441 -17.89 4.43 8.76
CA LEU A 441 -18.92 4.52 9.81
C LEU A 441 -18.56 5.60 10.84
N SER A 442 -17.30 5.66 11.28
CA SER A 442 -16.81 6.70 12.19
C SER A 442 -16.78 8.08 11.52
N PHE A 443 -16.44 8.14 10.24
CA PHE A 443 -16.50 9.37 9.45
C PHE A 443 -17.94 9.90 9.35
N LEU A 444 -18.94 9.03 9.13
CA LEU A 444 -20.35 9.42 9.08
C LEU A 444 -20.83 9.99 10.41
N ASP A 445 -20.40 9.40 11.54
CA ASP A 445 -20.68 9.95 12.88
C ASP A 445 -20.20 11.41 12.99
N ILE A 446 -18.93 11.63 12.63
CA ILE A 446 -18.27 12.95 12.70
C ILE A 446 -18.88 13.94 11.69
N LEU A 447 -19.14 13.51 10.44
CA LEU A 447 -19.68 14.36 9.38
C LEU A 447 -21.10 14.81 9.70
N ILE A 448 -21.99 13.89 10.06
CA ILE A 448 -23.39 14.19 10.33
C ILE A 448 -23.49 15.02 11.62
N GLY A 449 -22.73 14.68 12.66
CA GLY A 449 -22.69 15.45 13.92
C GLY A 449 -22.04 16.84 13.81
N SER A 450 -21.44 17.19 12.67
CA SER A 450 -20.74 18.49 12.50
C SER A 450 -21.67 19.69 12.24
N GLY A 451 -22.94 19.43 11.88
CA GLY A 451 -23.89 20.44 11.39
C GLY A 451 -23.59 20.97 9.98
N THR A 452 -22.49 20.57 9.34
CA THR A 452 -22.12 21.10 8.00
C THR A 452 -22.96 20.55 6.86
N VAL A 453 -23.70 19.46 7.09
CA VAL A 453 -24.57 18.79 6.12
C VAL A 453 -26.07 18.95 6.43
N GLU A 454 -26.42 19.83 7.37
CA GLU A 454 -27.79 20.02 7.88
C GLU A 454 -28.79 20.32 6.74
N SER A 455 -28.41 21.19 5.79
CA SER A 455 -29.26 21.54 4.64
C SER A 455 -29.65 20.34 3.78
N VAL A 456 -28.77 19.36 3.64
CA VAL A 456 -29.00 18.12 2.90
C VAL A 456 -29.78 17.11 3.74
N LEU A 457 -29.51 17.09 5.04
CA LEU A 457 -30.08 16.13 5.97
C LEU A 457 -31.59 16.34 6.17
N HIS A 458 -32.02 17.60 6.20
CA HIS A 458 -33.43 18.00 6.36
C HIS A 458 -34.17 18.26 5.04
N ASP A 459 -33.50 18.19 3.89
CA ASP A 459 -34.17 18.26 2.59
C ASP A 459 -34.91 16.95 2.29
N GLU A 460 -36.23 17.00 2.26
CA GLU A 460 -37.04 15.81 2.03
C GLU A 460 -36.85 15.20 0.64
N ALA A 461 -36.53 16.02 -0.36
CA ALA A 461 -36.30 15.58 -1.72
C ALA A 461 -34.91 14.94 -1.90
N ASN A 462 -33.97 15.20 -0.98
CA ASN A 462 -32.63 14.63 -1.04
C ASN A 462 -32.60 13.22 -0.42
N PRO A 463 -32.11 12.19 -1.15
CA PRO A 463 -32.12 10.81 -0.66
C PRO A 463 -31.01 10.50 0.36
N PHE A 464 -30.07 11.41 0.61
CA PHE A 464 -28.88 11.17 1.44
C PHE A 464 -29.18 10.46 2.77
N ALA A 465 -30.10 10.98 3.57
CA ALA A 465 -30.40 10.41 4.88
C ALA A 465 -30.99 8.98 4.79
N GLU A 466 -31.88 8.74 3.82
CA GLU A 466 -32.49 7.43 3.57
C GLU A 466 -31.46 6.43 3.05
N ASP A 467 -30.59 6.85 2.13
CA ASP A 467 -29.54 6.00 1.57
C ASP A 467 -28.51 5.61 2.63
N ILE A 468 -28.05 6.55 3.46
CA ILE A 468 -27.17 6.22 4.58
C ILE A 468 -27.87 5.24 5.54
N PHE A 469 -29.12 5.48 5.92
CA PHE A 469 -29.86 4.54 6.78
C PHE A 469 -29.99 3.14 6.14
N ARG A 470 -30.30 3.07 4.84
CA ARG A 470 -30.37 1.81 4.09
C ARG A 470 -29.02 1.10 4.07
N LEU A 471 -27.93 1.79 3.77
CA LEU A 471 -26.59 1.23 3.67
C LEU A 471 -26.06 0.77 5.03
N LEU A 472 -26.28 1.53 6.10
CA LEU A 472 -25.99 1.09 7.46
C LEU A 472 -26.70 -0.23 7.78
N ASN A 473 -27.99 -0.37 7.41
CA ASN A 473 -28.74 -1.60 7.62
C ASN A 473 -28.20 -2.80 6.82
N LEU A 474 -27.77 -2.57 5.57
CA LEU A 474 -27.14 -3.61 4.75
C LEU A 474 -25.78 -4.03 5.32
N GLU A 475 -24.99 -3.07 5.77
CA GLU A 475 -23.63 -3.27 6.30
C GLU A 475 -23.62 -4.11 7.59
N VAL A 476 -24.62 -3.92 8.45
CA VAL A 476 -24.76 -4.68 9.72
C VAL A 476 -25.76 -5.83 9.63
N LYS A 477 -26.17 -6.23 8.42
CA LYS A 477 -27.17 -7.28 8.22
C LYS A 477 -26.75 -8.59 8.90
N GLY A 478 -27.67 -9.13 9.71
CA GLY A 478 -27.45 -10.38 10.44
C GLY A 478 -26.48 -10.28 11.63
N TYR A 479 -25.97 -9.09 11.96
CA TYR A 479 -25.23 -8.80 13.19
C TYR A 479 -24.01 -9.72 13.44
N LYS A 480 -23.41 -10.24 12.36
CA LYS A 480 -22.35 -11.26 12.44
C LYS A 480 -21.02 -10.73 12.95
N LYS A 481 -20.79 -9.41 12.85
CA LYS A 481 -19.51 -8.77 13.16
C LYS A 481 -19.68 -7.76 14.29
N LEU A 482 -19.18 -8.13 15.47
CA LEU A 482 -19.36 -7.39 16.72
C LEU A 482 -18.91 -5.93 16.60
N TYR A 483 -17.63 -5.71 16.27
CA TYR A 483 -17.04 -4.38 16.22
C TYR A 483 -17.68 -3.49 15.15
N LYS A 484 -18.05 -4.06 14.00
CA LYS A 484 -18.76 -3.34 12.94
C LYS A 484 -20.12 -2.86 13.41
N THR A 485 -20.85 -3.76 14.07
CA THR A 485 -22.16 -3.43 14.65
C THR A 485 -22.01 -2.33 15.70
N ALA A 486 -21.04 -2.46 16.62
CA ALA A 486 -20.79 -1.44 17.64
C ALA A 486 -20.42 -0.07 17.05
N THR A 487 -19.54 -0.04 16.04
CA THR A 487 -19.10 1.21 15.37
C THR A 487 -20.27 1.89 14.64
N SER A 488 -21.17 1.11 14.03
CA SER A 488 -22.33 1.66 13.31
C SER A 488 -23.32 2.40 14.21
N ILE A 489 -23.33 2.12 15.53
CA ILE A 489 -24.32 2.67 16.46
C ILE A 489 -24.26 4.19 16.47
N SER A 490 -23.07 4.79 16.53
CA SER A 490 -22.94 6.24 16.55
C SER A 490 -23.51 6.86 15.27
N ALA A 491 -23.22 6.29 14.10
CA ALA A 491 -23.79 6.76 12.84
C ALA A 491 -25.33 6.62 12.78
N PHE A 492 -25.90 5.53 13.33
CA PHE A 492 -27.35 5.41 13.49
C PHE A 492 -27.90 6.50 14.42
N CYS A 493 -27.25 6.73 15.57
CA CYS A 493 -27.65 7.75 16.54
C CYS A 493 -27.63 9.16 15.94
N GLN A 494 -26.61 9.50 15.13
CA GLN A 494 -26.56 10.80 14.45
C GLN A 494 -27.76 11.03 13.52
N LEU A 495 -28.32 9.98 12.92
CA LEU A 495 -29.50 10.12 12.07
C LEU A 495 -30.80 10.37 12.85
N LEU A 496 -30.80 10.30 14.20
CA LEU A 496 -31.99 10.60 15.01
C LEU A 496 -32.46 12.05 14.84
N GLN A 497 -31.55 12.97 14.50
CA GLN A 497 -31.89 14.36 14.20
C GLN A 497 -32.76 14.50 12.93
N VAL A 498 -33.00 13.43 12.17
CA VAL A 498 -33.89 13.40 11.00
C VAL A 498 -35.27 12.90 11.42
N PRO A 499 -36.29 13.76 11.60
CA PRO A 499 -37.55 13.39 12.24
C PRO A 499 -38.25 12.21 11.56
N ARG A 500 -38.33 12.25 10.22
CA ARG A 500 -38.92 11.21 9.36
C ARG A 500 -38.25 9.82 9.46
N LEU A 501 -37.01 9.74 9.95
CA LEU A 501 -36.30 8.48 10.16
C LEU A 501 -36.28 8.05 11.63
N SER A 502 -36.60 8.95 12.56
CA SER A 502 -36.42 8.77 14.01
C SER A 502 -36.99 7.44 14.52
N LYS A 503 -38.28 7.15 14.29
CA LYS A 503 -38.91 5.88 14.72
C LYS A 503 -38.24 4.62 14.16
N ARG A 504 -37.78 4.66 12.90
CA ARG A 504 -37.07 3.53 12.25
C ARG A 504 -35.69 3.31 12.86
N ILE A 505 -34.99 4.39 13.21
CA ILE A 505 -33.69 4.34 13.86
C ILE A 505 -33.84 3.86 15.30
N LEU A 506 -34.78 4.40 16.07
CA LEU A 506 -35.09 3.96 17.44
C LEU A 506 -35.46 2.48 17.46
N SER A 507 -36.25 2.02 16.48
CA SER A 507 -36.55 0.58 16.29
C SER A 507 -35.28 -0.24 16.06
N LYS A 508 -34.34 0.25 15.24
CA LYS A 508 -33.07 -0.42 14.99
C LYS A 508 -32.17 -0.47 16.24
N LEU A 509 -32.03 0.65 16.96
CA LEU A 509 -31.24 0.72 18.20
C LEU A 509 -31.85 -0.16 19.31
N SER A 510 -33.18 -0.29 19.36
CA SER A 510 -33.90 -1.21 20.24
C SER A 510 -33.63 -2.68 19.94
N VAL A 511 -33.29 -3.03 18.69
CA VAL A 511 -32.77 -4.36 18.36
C VAL A 511 -31.40 -4.54 18.99
N PHE A 512 -30.51 -3.56 18.86
CA PHE A 512 -29.15 -3.62 19.41
C PHE A 512 -29.12 -3.77 20.94
N LEU A 513 -29.99 -3.06 21.66
CA LEU A 513 -30.20 -3.20 23.11
C LEU A 513 -30.62 -4.61 23.54
N GLY A 514 -31.18 -5.41 22.63
CA GLY A 514 -31.64 -6.78 22.87
C GLY A 514 -30.77 -7.89 22.27
N LEU A 515 -29.59 -7.57 21.72
CA LEU A 515 -28.67 -8.54 21.14
C LEU A 515 -27.87 -9.31 22.20
N GLN A 516 -27.43 -10.53 21.86
CA GLN A 516 -26.64 -11.38 22.77
C GLN A 516 -25.31 -10.76 23.20
N HIS A 517 -24.73 -9.90 22.37
CA HIS A 517 -23.43 -9.32 22.63
C HIS A 517 -23.50 -8.13 23.59
N VAL A 518 -22.99 -8.32 24.81
CA VAL A 518 -22.98 -7.32 25.89
C VAL A 518 -22.39 -5.98 25.45
N HIS A 519 -21.26 -6.00 24.73
CA HIS A 519 -20.59 -4.78 24.28
C HIS A 519 -21.47 -3.92 23.37
N VAL A 520 -22.25 -4.55 22.48
CA VAL A 520 -23.18 -3.84 21.59
C VAL A 520 -24.32 -3.22 22.38
N ARG A 521 -24.89 -3.94 23.36
CA ARG A 521 -25.96 -3.41 24.21
C ARG A 521 -25.51 -2.19 25.00
N LYS A 522 -24.35 -2.29 25.66
CA LYS A 522 -23.77 -1.17 26.44
C LYS A 522 -23.52 0.05 25.54
N THR A 523 -22.90 -0.16 24.37
CA THR A 523 -22.62 0.92 23.42
C THR A 523 -23.91 1.55 22.90
N ALA A 524 -24.92 0.73 22.57
CA ALA A 524 -26.23 1.22 22.12
C ALA A 524 -26.93 2.06 23.19
N ALA A 525 -26.91 1.63 24.45
CA ALA A 525 -27.54 2.37 25.54
C ALA A 525 -26.86 3.74 25.76
N THR A 526 -25.53 3.75 25.87
CA THR A 526 -24.76 4.99 26.07
C THR A 526 -24.94 5.95 24.91
N LYS A 527 -24.80 5.48 23.66
CA LYS A 527 -24.93 6.34 22.48
C LYS A 527 -26.35 6.79 22.20
N LEU A 528 -27.36 5.97 22.53
CA LEU A 528 -28.75 6.39 22.43
C LEU A 528 -29.09 7.44 23.48
N TYR A 529 -28.60 7.28 24.72
CA TYR A 529 -28.74 8.30 25.76
C TYR A 529 -28.15 9.63 25.31
N GLU A 530 -26.90 9.64 24.85
CA GLU A 530 -26.22 10.85 24.35
C GLU A 530 -27.02 11.53 23.23
N ALA A 531 -27.50 10.75 22.27
CA ALA A 531 -28.21 11.28 21.11
C ALA A 531 -29.62 11.80 21.46
N LEU A 532 -30.36 11.12 22.33
CA LEU A 532 -31.67 11.60 22.79
C LEU A 532 -31.54 12.81 23.73
N ALA A 533 -30.46 12.90 24.51
CA ALA A 533 -30.19 14.08 25.32
C ALA A 533 -29.88 15.31 24.44
N LEU A 534 -29.25 15.11 23.28
CA LEU A 534 -28.87 16.19 22.37
C LEU A 534 -29.95 16.55 21.33
N HIS A 535 -30.70 15.57 20.84
CA HIS A 535 -31.64 15.71 19.73
C HIS A 535 -33.06 15.26 20.07
N GLY A 536 -33.38 14.99 21.35
CA GLY A 536 -34.69 14.47 21.74
C GLY A 536 -35.85 15.36 21.33
N ASP A 537 -35.65 16.68 21.34
CA ASP A 537 -36.61 17.72 20.96
C ASP A 537 -37.03 17.69 19.48
N VAL A 538 -36.17 17.17 18.60
CA VAL A 538 -36.47 17.02 17.16
C VAL A 538 -36.98 15.62 16.80
N THR A 539 -37.03 14.69 17.74
CA THR A 539 -37.54 13.32 17.50
C THR A 539 -39.06 13.24 17.64
N GLU A 540 -39.66 12.17 17.12
CA GLU A 540 -41.09 11.88 17.32
C GLU A 540 -41.40 11.21 18.69
N VAL A 541 -40.49 11.31 19.66
CA VAL A 541 -40.66 10.73 21.01
C VAL A 541 -41.52 11.67 21.87
N PRO A 542 -42.51 11.18 22.64
CA PRO A 542 -43.29 12.02 23.53
C PRO A 542 -42.42 12.71 24.58
N GLU A 543 -42.51 14.05 24.66
CA GLU A 543 -41.70 14.86 25.57
C GLU A 543 -41.88 14.45 27.04
N GLU A 544 -43.11 14.11 27.44
CA GLU A 544 -43.44 13.66 28.80
C GLU A 544 -42.71 12.37 29.22
N ASN A 545 -42.26 11.57 28.24
CA ASN A 545 -41.59 10.29 28.50
C ASN A 545 -40.06 10.43 28.48
N MET A 546 -39.50 11.58 28.09
CA MET A 546 -38.06 11.72 27.84
C MET A 546 -37.22 11.49 29.09
N ASP A 547 -37.61 12.06 30.24
CA ASP A 547 -36.87 11.87 31.49
C ASP A 547 -36.84 10.39 31.93
N GLU A 548 -37.97 9.68 31.77
CA GLU A 548 -38.05 8.25 32.07
C GLU A 548 -37.17 7.43 31.11
N ILE A 549 -37.19 7.75 29.81
CA ILE A 549 -36.35 7.08 28.80
C ILE A 549 -34.86 7.25 29.11
N LEU A 550 -34.43 8.48 29.41
CA LEU A 550 -33.03 8.77 29.74
C LEU A 550 -32.60 8.06 31.01
N THR A 551 -33.45 8.06 32.04
CA THR A 551 -33.22 7.34 33.30
C THR A 551 -33.06 5.84 33.07
N LEU A 552 -33.98 5.23 32.32
CA LEU A 552 -33.91 3.81 31.98
C LEU A 552 -32.65 3.45 31.18
N LEU A 553 -32.24 4.29 30.24
CA LEU A 553 -31.02 4.07 29.46
C LEU A 553 -29.76 4.14 30.32
N SER A 554 -29.69 5.08 31.26
CA SER A 554 -28.51 5.29 32.13
C SER A 554 -28.43 4.35 33.32
N GLU A 555 -29.55 4.04 33.98
CA GLU A 555 -29.58 3.26 35.23
C GLU A 555 -29.66 1.75 34.99
N THR A 556 -30.16 1.31 33.83
CA THR A 556 -30.21 -0.11 33.50
C THR A 556 -28.81 -0.67 33.30
N ASP A 557 -28.49 -1.76 33.99
CA ASP A 557 -27.29 -2.55 33.70
C ASP A 557 -27.50 -3.41 32.44
N TRP A 558 -27.13 -2.85 31.29
CA TRP A 558 -27.19 -3.51 29.97
C TRP A 558 -26.24 -4.71 29.83
N THR A 559 -25.49 -5.07 30.86
CA THR A 559 -24.67 -6.29 30.90
C THR A 559 -25.43 -7.52 31.39
N GLN A 560 -26.58 -7.34 32.04
CA GLN A 560 -27.41 -8.42 32.59
C GLN A 560 -27.95 -9.40 31.53
N PRO A 561 -28.38 -10.61 31.92
CA PRO A 561 -28.95 -11.60 31.01
C PRO A 561 -30.11 -11.06 30.16
N LEU A 562 -30.28 -11.61 28.95
CA LEU A 562 -31.34 -11.16 28.02
C LEU A 562 -32.77 -11.28 28.57
N VAL A 563 -32.99 -12.18 29.53
CA VAL A 563 -34.28 -12.37 30.19
C VAL A 563 -34.67 -11.14 31.02
N GLU A 564 -33.68 -10.43 31.56
CA GLU A 564 -33.88 -9.22 32.37
C GLU A 564 -33.88 -7.96 31.49
N VAL A 565 -32.98 -7.90 30.50
CA VAL A 565 -32.79 -6.71 29.68
C VAL A 565 -33.89 -6.53 28.62
N ARG A 566 -34.44 -7.63 28.05
CA ARG A 566 -35.47 -7.53 26.99
C ARG A 566 -36.80 -6.92 27.48
N PRO A 567 -37.31 -7.25 28.68
CA PRO A 567 -38.46 -6.54 29.26
C PRO A 567 -38.24 -5.02 29.39
N LEU A 568 -37.09 -4.60 29.94
CA LEU A 568 -36.74 -3.17 30.08
C LEU A 568 -36.62 -2.48 28.71
N ARG A 569 -36.01 -3.14 27.73
CA ARG A 569 -36.00 -2.67 26.34
C ARG A 569 -37.41 -2.53 25.78
N ASN A 570 -38.32 -3.48 26.06
CA ASN A 570 -39.70 -3.38 25.59
C ASN A 570 -40.47 -2.23 26.24
N GLN A 571 -40.22 -1.93 27.53
CA GLN A 571 -40.74 -0.74 28.20
C GLN A 571 -40.22 0.53 27.50
N LEU A 572 -38.93 0.62 27.22
CA LEU A 572 -38.35 1.71 26.43
C LEU A 572 -39.04 1.87 25.07
N CYS A 573 -39.31 0.76 24.36
CA CYS A 573 -40.05 0.82 23.09
C CYS A 573 -41.46 1.40 23.24
N GLN A 574 -42.15 1.10 24.34
CA GLN A 574 -43.48 1.66 24.63
C GLN A 574 -43.41 3.17 24.89
N LEU A 575 -42.43 3.61 25.70
CA LEU A 575 -42.21 5.02 25.99
C LEU A 575 -41.85 5.84 24.73
N MET A 576 -41.11 5.24 23.80
CA MET A 576 -40.73 5.83 22.51
C MET A 576 -41.79 5.69 21.41
N ASP A 577 -42.98 5.15 21.70
CA ASP A 577 -44.05 4.88 20.72
C ASP A 577 -43.58 4.07 19.48
N ILE A 578 -42.82 3.00 19.74
CA ILE A 578 -42.36 2.06 18.70
C ILE A 578 -42.68 0.61 19.06
N LYS A 579 -42.76 -0.25 18.04
CA LYS A 579 -43.04 -1.68 18.24
C LYS A 579 -41.83 -2.40 18.85
N PRO A 580 -41.99 -3.12 19.98
CA PRO A 580 -40.91 -3.92 20.54
C PRO A 580 -40.41 -4.99 19.56
N PRO A 581 -39.08 -5.15 19.38
CA PRO A 581 -38.57 -6.18 18.50
C PRO A 581 -38.87 -7.61 19.00
N VAL A 582 -39.50 -8.41 18.14
CA VAL A 582 -39.81 -9.83 18.39
C VAL A 582 -38.67 -10.74 17.96
N SER A 583 -38.44 -11.82 18.71
CA SER A 583 -37.45 -12.84 18.33
C SER A 583 -37.92 -13.62 17.11
N GLY A 584 -37.01 -14.16 16.29
CA GLY A 584 -37.37 -14.97 15.12
C GLY A 584 -38.25 -16.18 15.43
N ALA A 585 -38.10 -16.77 16.62
CA ALA A 585 -38.94 -17.86 17.10
C ALA A 585 -40.36 -17.39 17.49
N ALA A 586 -40.50 -16.21 18.11
CA ALA A 586 -41.79 -15.62 18.44
C ALA A 586 -42.53 -15.09 17.20
N ALA A 587 -41.80 -14.55 16.22
CA ALA A 587 -42.36 -14.11 14.95
C ALA A 587 -42.88 -15.29 14.10
N ALA A 588 -42.16 -16.42 14.10
CA ALA A 588 -42.61 -17.66 13.47
C ALA A 588 -43.86 -18.25 14.16
N ALA A 589 -43.92 -18.21 15.50
CA ALA A 589 -45.08 -18.63 16.27
C ALA A 589 -46.31 -17.72 16.05
N ALA A 590 -46.11 -16.41 15.96
CA ALA A 590 -47.17 -15.44 15.68
C ALA A 590 -47.71 -15.56 14.24
N LEU A 591 -46.85 -15.86 13.25
CA LEU A 591 -47.26 -16.17 11.88
C LEU A 591 -48.04 -17.50 11.80
N GLN A 592 -47.64 -18.50 12.58
CA GLN A 592 -48.37 -19.77 12.69
C GLN A 592 -49.74 -19.60 13.37
N GLN A 593 -49.85 -18.77 14.41
CA GLN A 593 -51.13 -18.43 15.05
C GLN A 593 -52.04 -17.62 14.10
N ALA A 594 -51.52 -16.62 13.39
CA ALA A 594 -52.29 -15.84 12.43
C ALA A 594 -52.73 -16.66 11.19
N SER A 595 -52.04 -17.77 10.88
CA SER A 595 -52.47 -18.73 9.86
C SER A 595 -53.43 -19.81 10.38
N ALA A 596 -53.54 -19.98 11.70
CA ALA A 596 -54.47 -20.91 12.33
C ALA A 596 -55.83 -20.26 12.67
N ASP A 597 -55.87 -18.92 12.76
CA ASP A 597 -57.09 -18.11 12.93
C ASP A 597 -57.71 -17.63 11.60
N LYS A 598 -57.23 -18.13 10.46
CA LYS A 598 -57.87 -18.04 9.13
C LYS A 598 -58.26 -19.43 8.66
#